data_AF-A0A0B4EGP6-F1
#
_entry.id   AF-A0A0B4EGP6-F1
#
_cell.length_a   1.000
_cell.length_b   1.000
_cell.length_c   1.000
_cell.angle_alpha   90.00
_cell.angle_beta   90.00
_cell.angle_gamma   90.00
#
_symmetry.space_group_name_H-M   'P 1'
#
loop_
_entity.id
_entity.type
_entity.pdbx_description
1 polymer ?
#
loop_
_entity_poly.entity_id
_entity_poly.type
_entity_poly.pdbx_seq_one_letter_code
_entity_poly.pdbx_strand_id
1 'polypeptide(L)'
;MSFYDEKKKWNSFDFSSYFTQVTEEDVLQSIKKEKLSEYDLLNLLSPMATKHLEKMAQRAHDLKLQHFGNVICLYIPIYVSNYCSNGCTYCGFSMKNNIHRRHMTLEEIEQEAKEIAKTKIEHIILLTGEVKDLSTLEYIKQGVSILKKYFSSVSVEVMPLEMEEYAELKEIGLDGMTIYQETYDEKVYDRVHLYGNKKITNFAWELRNVLQKPDLEQ
;
A
#
# COMPACT_ATOMS: atom_id res chain seq x y z
N MET A 1 -0.82 5.26 20.61
CA MET A 1 -2.15 5.64 20.09
C MET A 1 -2.20 5.16 18.65
N SER A 2 -3.21 4.37 18.27
CA SER A 2 -3.26 3.83 16.90
C SER A 2 -3.73 4.92 15.93
N PHE A 3 -3.35 4.82 14.66
CA PHE A 3 -3.87 5.73 13.63
C PHE A 3 -5.41 5.69 13.54
N TYR A 4 -6.02 4.53 13.83
CA TYR A 4 -7.48 4.42 13.89
C TYR A 4 -8.10 5.35 14.94
N ASP A 5 -7.41 5.60 16.06
CA ASP A 5 -7.88 6.55 17.08
C ASP A 5 -7.76 8.00 16.60
N GLU A 6 -6.76 8.32 15.79
CA GLU A 6 -6.64 9.62 15.12
C GLU A 6 -7.77 9.82 14.11
N LYS A 7 -7.99 8.85 13.22
CA LYS A 7 -9.08 8.86 12.23
C LYS A 7 -10.44 9.13 12.87
N LYS A 8 -10.71 8.53 14.04
CA LYS A 8 -11.98 8.73 14.77
C LYS A 8 -12.27 10.18 15.12
N LYS A 9 -11.24 11.01 15.36
CA LYS A 9 -11.41 12.45 15.65
C LYS A 9 -12.06 13.19 14.49
N TRP A 10 -11.92 12.67 13.27
CA TRP A 10 -12.42 13.26 12.04
C TRP A 10 -13.79 12.72 11.61
N ASN A 11 -14.35 11.73 12.32
CA ASN A 11 -15.63 11.09 11.93
C ASN A 11 -16.82 12.06 11.88
N SER A 12 -16.79 13.12 12.69
CA SER A 12 -17.82 14.15 12.76
C SER A 12 -17.41 15.46 12.10
N PHE A 13 -16.26 15.50 11.42
CA PHE A 13 -15.76 16.71 10.79
C PHE A 13 -16.54 16.99 9.50
N ASP A 14 -17.05 18.22 9.36
CA ASP A 14 -17.76 18.64 8.16
C ASP A 14 -16.78 19.16 7.10
N PHE A 15 -16.22 18.22 6.34
CA PHE A 15 -15.30 18.52 5.25
C PHE A 15 -15.92 19.44 4.19
N SER A 16 -17.22 19.27 3.90
CA SER A 16 -17.91 20.08 2.89
C SER A 16 -18.00 21.54 3.31
N SER A 17 -18.43 21.79 4.55
CA SER A 17 -18.48 23.15 5.11
C SER A 17 -17.09 23.77 5.26
N TYR A 18 -16.09 22.98 5.62
CA TYR A 18 -14.71 23.48 5.69
C TYR A 18 -14.20 23.91 4.30
N PHE A 19 -14.35 23.05 3.28
CA PHE A 19 -13.83 23.33 1.94
C PHE A 19 -14.48 24.53 1.25
N THR A 20 -15.73 24.89 1.57
CA THR A 20 -16.36 26.10 1.03
C THR A 20 -15.82 27.39 1.63
N GLN A 21 -15.17 27.31 2.80
CA GLN A 21 -14.61 28.45 3.52
C GLN A 21 -13.12 28.67 3.22
N VAL A 22 -12.42 27.68 2.64
CA VAL A 22 -10.99 27.80 2.32
C VAL A 22 -10.75 28.93 1.33
N THR A 23 -9.91 29.88 1.73
CA THR A 23 -9.52 31.02 0.90
C THR A 23 -8.27 30.71 0.07
N GLU A 24 -8.01 31.54 -0.94
CA GLU A 24 -6.74 31.48 -1.68
C GLU A 24 -5.53 31.76 -0.77
N GLU A 25 -5.68 32.64 0.22
CA GLU A 25 -4.62 32.92 1.19
C GLU A 25 -4.27 31.69 2.01
N ASP A 26 -5.27 30.96 2.52
CA ASP A 26 -5.06 29.72 3.29
C ASP A 26 -4.23 28.70 2.50
N VAL A 27 -4.57 28.49 1.22
CA VAL A 27 -3.83 27.59 0.32
C VAL A 27 -2.39 28.07 0.14
N LEU A 28 -2.19 29.35 -0.16
CA LEU A 28 -0.86 29.91 -0.39
C LEU A 28 0.01 29.87 0.86
N GLN A 29 -0.56 30.02 2.06
CA GLN A 29 0.14 29.84 3.32
C GLN A 29 0.50 28.37 3.54
N SER A 30 -0.42 27.44 3.30
CA SER A 30 -0.15 26.00 3.42
C SER A 30 0.97 25.54 2.48
N ILE A 31 1.02 26.00 1.22
CA ILE A 31 2.09 25.65 0.26
C ILE A 31 3.49 26.06 0.78
N LYS A 32 3.60 27.20 1.47
CA LYS A 32 4.88 27.76 1.92
C LYS A 32 5.39 27.14 3.23
N LYS A 33 4.55 26.43 3.97
CA LYS A 33 4.95 25.83 5.24
C LYS A 33 5.98 24.72 5.04
N GLU A 34 6.90 24.62 5.99
CA GLU A 34 7.84 23.50 6.08
C GLU A 34 7.20 22.26 6.69
N LYS A 35 6.41 22.46 7.76
CA LYS A 35 5.66 21.42 8.44
C LYS A 35 4.16 21.69 8.32
N LEU A 36 3.47 20.79 7.64
CA LEU A 36 2.02 20.88 7.42
C LEU A 36 1.26 20.28 8.60
N SER A 37 0.15 20.93 8.97
CA SER A 37 -0.87 20.34 9.84
C SER A 37 -1.95 19.62 9.01
N GLU A 38 -2.87 18.94 9.69
CA GLU A 38 -4.03 18.30 9.07
C GLU A 38 -4.93 19.34 8.38
N TYR A 39 -5.06 20.55 8.94
CA TYR A 39 -5.80 21.64 8.30
C TYR A 39 -5.09 22.19 7.06
N ASP A 40 -3.76 22.19 7.05
CA ASP A 40 -3.01 22.57 5.84
C ASP A 40 -3.23 21.55 4.73
N LEU A 41 -3.26 20.26 5.05
CA LEU A 41 -3.64 19.22 4.09
C LEU A 41 -5.06 19.47 3.55
N LEU A 42 -6.02 19.79 4.42
CA LEU A 42 -7.39 20.12 3.98
C LEU A 42 -7.43 21.34 3.06
N ASN A 43 -6.66 22.37 3.35
CA ASN A 43 -6.56 23.55 2.48
C ASN A 43 -6.04 23.14 1.09
N LEU A 44 -4.98 22.31 1.04
CA LEU A 44 -4.36 21.84 -0.19
C LEU A 44 -5.23 20.85 -0.98
N LEU A 45 -6.18 20.17 -0.33
CA LEU A 45 -7.15 19.28 -0.99
C LEU A 45 -8.46 19.99 -1.39
N SER A 46 -8.64 21.25 -0.98
CA SER A 46 -9.87 22.01 -1.24
C SER A 46 -10.05 22.33 -2.74
N PRO A 47 -11.28 22.59 -3.20
CA PRO A 47 -11.52 23.07 -4.56
C PRO A 47 -10.76 24.36 -4.89
N MET A 48 -10.50 25.23 -3.91
CA MET A 48 -9.73 26.47 -4.11
C MET A 48 -8.28 26.16 -4.54
N ALA A 49 -7.68 25.10 -3.98
CA ALA A 49 -6.30 24.71 -4.30
C ALA A 49 -6.09 24.28 -5.75
N THR A 50 -7.15 23.90 -6.47
CA THR A 50 -7.07 23.55 -7.90
C THR A 50 -6.52 24.70 -8.77
N LYS A 51 -6.64 25.95 -8.32
CA LYS A 51 -6.05 27.13 -8.99
C LYS A 51 -4.53 27.21 -8.85
N HIS A 52 -3.94 26.41 -7.98
CA HIS A 52 -2.52 26.47 -7.62
C HIS A 52 -1.81 25.12 -7.76
N LEU A 53 -2.37 24.19 -8.57
CA LEU A 53 -1.77 22.89 -8.82
C LEU A 53 -0.30 22.97 -9.25
N GLU A 54 0.04 23.92 -10.12
CA GLU A 54 1.43 24.11 -10.56
C GLU A 54 2.34 24.51 -9.39
N LYS A 55 1.91 25.45 -8.54
CA LYS A 55 2.70 25.86 -7.35
C LYS A 55 2.89 24.70 -6.38
N MET A 56 1.84 23.88 -6.19
CA MET A 56 1.91 22.68 -5.36
C MET A 56 2.85 21.63 -5.96
N ALA A 57 2.78 21.42 -7.29
CA ALA A 57 3.64 20.49 -8.00
C ALA A 57 5.12 20.90 -7.93
N GLN A 58 5.43 22.19 -8.11
CA GLN A 58 6.78 22.72 -7.95
C GLN A 58 7.28 22.55 -6.50
N ARG A 59 6.45 22.86 -5.49
CA ARG A 59 6.81 22.64 -4.09
C ARG A 59 7.08 21.16 -3.79
N ALA A 60 6.23 20.25 -4.29
CA ALA A 60 6.43 18.82 -4.14
C ALA A 60 7.71 18.34 -4.86
N HIS A 61 8.00 18.91 -6.03
CA HIS A 61 9.23 18.64 -6.78
C HIS A 61 10.48 19.09 -6.01
N ASP A 62 10.48 20.31 -5.46
CA ASP A 62 11.58 20.84 -4.65
C ASP A 62 11.84 19.95 -3.42
N LEU A 63 10.77 19.54 -2.72
CA LEU A 63 10.88 18.60 -1.59
C LEU A 63 11.41 17.24 -2.05
N LYS A 64 10.94 16.72 -3.18
CA LYS A 64 11.45 15.46 -3.75
C LYS A 64 12.95 15.56 -4.05
N LEU A 65 13.40 16.65 -4.67
CA LEU A 65 14.81 16.88 -4.96
C LEU A 65 15.64 17.03 -3.67
N GLN A 66 15.12 17.75 -2.68
CA GLN A 66 15.79 17.93 -1.39
C GLN A 66 16.01 16.59 -0.66
N HIS A 67 15.01 15.71 -0.65
CA HIS A 67 15.07 14.45 0.10
C HIS A 67 15.65 13.27 -0.68
N PHE A 68 15.39 13.20 -2.00
CA PHE A 68 15.68 12.02 -2.83
C PHE A 68 16.54 12.35 -4.05
N GLY A 69 16.87 13.62 -4.28
CA GLY A 69 17.61 14.06 -5.46
C GLY A 69 16.90 13.68 -6.76
N ASN A 70 17.68 13.38 -7.79
CA ASN A 70 17.17 12.97 -9.10
C ASN A 70 16.96 11.45 -9.24
N VAL A 71 17.10 10.69 -8.16
CA VAL A 71 17.00 9.23 -8.20
C VAL A 71 15.56 8.83 -8.52
N ILE A 72 15.42 7.84 -9.41
CA ILE A 72 14.18 7.11 -9.69
C ILE A 72 14.49 5.63 -9.43
N CYS A 73 13.84 5.05 -8.44
CA CYS A 73 13.95 3.63 -8.15
C CYS A 73 13.01 2.85 -9.07
N LEU A 74 13.54 1.83 -9.75
CA LEU A 74 12.76 0.95 -10.61
C LEU A 74 12.62 -0.40 -9.93
N TYR A 75 11.42 -0.95 -9.96
CA TYR A 75 11.13 -2.29 -9.49
C TYR A 75 10.16 -3.00 -10.46
N ILE A 76 10.16 -4.32 -10.45
CA ILE A 76 9.21 -5.14 -11.22
C ILE A 76 8.26 -5.88 -10.27
N PRO A 77 6.95 -5.84 -10.50
CA PRO A 77 6.00 -6.73 -9.85
C PRO A 77 6.01 -8.12 -10.48
N ILE A 78 6.00 -9.18 -9.66
CA ILE A 78 5.74 -10.55 -10.07
C ILE A 78 4.45 -11.06 -9.42
N TYR A 79 3.42 -11.29 -10.23
CA TYR A 79 2.15 -11.84 -9.78
C TYR A 79 2.20 -13.37 -9.77
N VAL A 80 2.45 -13.95 -8.59
CA VAL A 80 2.65 -15.41 -8.45
C VAL A 80 1.33 -16.19 -8.36
N SER A 81 0.21 -15.50 -8.10
CA SER A 81 -1.12 -16.13 -8.08
C SER A 81 -2.21 -15.07 -8.28
N ASN A 82 -3.19 -15.39 -9.13
CA ASN A 82 -4.40 -14.56 -9.28
C ASN A 82 -5.65 -15.20 -8.64
N TYR A 83 -5.48 -16.29 -7.90
CA TYR A 83 -6.54 -16.85 -7.08
C TYR A 83 -6.82 -15.93 -5.89
N CYS A 84 -8.08 -15.59 -5.67
CA CYS A 84 -8.48 -14.75 -4.53
C CYS A 84 -9.90 -15.14 -4.09
N SER A 85 -10.09 -15.25 -2.77
CA SER A 85 -11.37 -15.57 -2.13
C SER A 85 -12.23 -14.33 -1.84
N ASN A 86 -11.66 -13.13 -1.96
CA ASN A 86 -12.36 -11.87 -1.67
C ASN A 86 -13.27 -11.40 -2.81
N GLY A 87 -14.36 -10.73 -2.42
CA GLY A 87 -15.34 -10.10 -3.30
C GLY A 87 -15.13 -8.59 -3.47
N CYS A 88 -13.91 -8.13 -3.75
CA CYS A 88 -13.61 -6.70 -3.88
C CYS A 88 -14.21 -6.13 -5.17
N THR A 89 -15.05 -5.09 -5.09
CA THR A 89 -15.79 -4.58 -6.25
C THR A 89 -14.91 -3.97 -7.34
N TYR A 90 -13.73 -3.49 -6.97
CA TYR A 90 -12.77 -2.82 -7.84
C TYR A 90 -11.65 -3.75 -8.36
N CYS A 91 -11.55 -4.99 -7.86
CA CYS A 91 -10.42 -5.86 -8.14
C CYS A 91 -10.70 -6.84 -9.30
N GLY A 92 -9.78 -6.90 -10.26
CA GLY A 92 -9.83 -7.87 -11.36
C GLY A 92 -9.74 -9.33 -10.90
N PHE A 93 -9.08 -9.60 -9.77
CA PHE A 93 -8.97 -10.96 -9.19
C PHE A 93 -10.15 -11.33 -8.28
N SER A 94 -11.15 -10.46 -8.10
CA SER A 94 -12.33 -10.76 -7.28
C SER A 94 -12.89 -12.15 -7.61
N MET A 95 -13.30 -12.91 -6.60
CA MET A 95 -13.76 -14.30 -6.76
C MET A 95 -14.93 -14.43 -7.75
N LYS A 96 -15.83 -13.44 -7.79
CA LYS A 96 -16.95 -13.38 -8.75
C LYS A 96 -16.54 -13.31 -10.22
N ASN A 97 -15.31 -12.91 -10.52
CA ASN A 97 -14.88 -12.69 -11.90
C ASN A 97 -14.50 -14.02 -12.53
N ASN A 98 -15.08 -14.30 -13.71
CA ASN A 98 -14.76 -15.46 -14.51
C ASN A 98 -13.53 -15.18 -15.39
N ILE A 99 -12.35 -15.31 -14.80
CA ILE A 99 -11.04 -15.14 -15.47
C ILE A 99 -10.28 -16.47 -15.45
N HIS A 100 -9.30 -16.62 -16.34
CA HIS A 100 -8.36 -17.74 -16.25
C HIS A 100 -7.55 -17.61 -14.95
N ARG A 101 -7.68 -18.61 -14.06
CA ARG A 101 -7.00 -18.63 -12.78
C ARG A 101 -5.69 -19.40 -12.90
N ARG A 102 -4.62 -18.83 -12.36
CA ARG A 102 -3.27 -19.39 -12.35
C ARG A 102 -2.61 -19.14 -11.00
N HIS A 103 -1.88 -20.16 -10.57
CA HIS A 103 -0.99 -20.16 -9.41
C HIS A 103 0.33 -20.75 -9.88
N MET A 104 1.42 -20.04 -9.66
CA MET A 104 2.75 -20.48 -10.11
C MET A 104 3.31 -21.55 -9.19
N THR A 105 4.07 -22.50 -9.73
CA THR A 105 4.93 -23.35 -8.90
C THR A 105 6.21 -22.61 -8.52
N LEU A 106 6.95 -23.11 -7.53
CA LEU A 106 8.25 -22.53 -7.14
C LEU A 106 9.25 -22.53 -8.32
N GLU A 107 9.22 -23.57 -9.15
CA GLU A 107 10.05 -23.68 -10.35
C GLU A 107 9.68 -22.60 -11.37
N GLU A 108 8.38 -22.33 -11.55
CA GLU A 108 7.91 -21.24 -12.42
C GLU A 108 8.32 -19.88 -11.86
N ILE A 109 8.25 -19.66 -10.53
CA ILE A 109 8.75 -18.42 -9.90
C ILE A 109 10.23 -18.23 -10.23
N GLU A 110 11.04 -19.28 -10.09
CA GLU A 110 12.47 -19.22 -10.40
C GLU A 110 12.74 -18.99 -11.89
N GLN A 111 11.92 -19.55 -12.79
CA GLN A 111 12.03 -19.30 -14.23
C GLN A 111 11.74 -17.83 -14.57
N GLU A 112 10.63 -17.27 -14.07
CA GLU A 112 10.31 -15.86 -14.27
C GLU A 112 11.36 -14.95 -13.64
N ALA A 113 11.87 -15.28 -12.45
CA ALA A 113 12.93 -14.54 -11.79
C ALA A 113 14.20 -14.45 -12.65
N LYS A 114 14.61 -15.56 -13.29
CA LYS A 114 15.76 -15.60 -14.21
C LYS A 114 15.55 -14.71 -15.43
N GLU A 115 14.35 -14.69 -16.01
CA GLU A 115 14.04 -13.83 -17.16
C GLU A 115 14.02 -12.35 -16.76
N ILE A 116 13.38 -12.02 -15.64
CA ILE A 116 13.32 -10.65 -15.11
C ILE A 116 14.73 -10.15 -14.76
N ALA A 117 15.59 -10.98 -14.16
CA ALA A 117 16.97 -10.59 -13.81
C ALA A 117 17.81 -10.15 -15.02
N LYS A 118 17.49 -10.63 -16.24
CA LYS A 118 18.16 -10.18 -17.48
C LYS A 118 17.91 -8.70 -17.79
N THR A 119 16.84 -8.11 -17.25
CA THR A 119 16.55 -6.67 -17.37
C THR A 119 17.50 -5.80 -16.53
N LYS A 120 18.26 -6.42 -15.61
CA LYS A 120 19.15 -5.76 -14.63
C LYS A 120 18.42 -4.89 -13.60
N ILE A 121 17.10 -5.01 -13.49
CA ILE A 121 16.36 -4.43 -12.36
C ILE A 121 16.64 -5.26 -11.12
N GLU A 122 17.04 -4.60 -10.04
CA GLU A 122 17.51 -5.25 -8.80
C GLU A 122 16.45 -5.30 -7.71
N HIS A 123 15.31 -4.64 -7.91
CA HIS A 123 14.19 -4.59 -6.96
C HIS A 123 12.99 -5.34 -7.53
N ILE A 124 12.45 -6.29 -6.77
CA ILE A 124 11.26 -7.03 -7.16
C ILE A 124 10.23 -7.01 -6.02
N ILE A 125 8.95 -6.98 -6.40
CA ILE A 125 7.85 -7.13 -5.46
C ILE A 125 7.00 -8.35 -5.83
N LEU A 126 6.87 -9.30 -4.91
CA LEU A 126 6.03 -10.49 -5.08
C LEU A 126 4.60 -10.17 -4.66
N LEU A 127 3.64 -10.45 -5.55
CA LEU A 127 2.22 -10.22 -5.31
C LEU A 127 1.42 -11.51 -5.47
N THR A 128 0.40 -11.66 -4.64
CA THR A 128 -0.55 -12.77 -4.72
C THR A 128 -1.96 -12.26 -4.45
N GLY A 129 -2.96 -12.88 -5.09
CA GLY A 129 -4.32 -12.86 -4.54
C GLY A 129 -4.37 -13.61 -3.20
N GLU A 130 -5.53 -13.61 -2.53
CA GLU A 130 -5.66 -14.15 -1.18
C GLU A 130 -6.53 -15.42 -1.15
N VAL A 131 -5.88 -16.58 -1.05
CA VAL A 131 -6.54 -17.88 -0.81
C VAL A 131 -5.77 -18.65 0.25
N LYS A 132 -6.46 -19.03 1.33
CA LYS A 132 -5.87 -19.65 2.53
C LYS A 132 -4.95 -20.85 2.23
N ASP A 133 -5.35 -21.70 1.29
CA ASP A 133 -4.62 -22.96 1.01
C ASP A 133 -3.53 -22.82 -0.06
N LEU A 134 -3.50 -21.70 -0.80
CA LEU A 134 -2.53 -21.47 -1.89
C LEU A 134 -1.51 -20.38 -1.53
N SER A 135 -1.98 -19.29 -0.95
CA SER A 135 -1.18 -18.12 -0.59
C SER A 135 -0.72 -18.22 0.86
N THR A 136 -0.18 -19.37 1.24
CA THR A 136 0.31 -19.63 2.60
C THR A 136 1.57 -18.82 2.87
N LEU A 137 1.83 -18.53 4.15
CA LEU A 137 3.08 -17.91 4.57
C LEU A 137 4.30 -18.69 4.07
N GLU A 138 4.26 -20.01 4.13
CA GLU A 138 5.35 -20.87 3.68
C GLU A 138 5.61 -20.74 2.17
N TYR A 139 4.56 -20.69 1.35
CA TYR A 139 4.71 -20.45 -0.09
C TYR A 139 5.32 -19.06 -0.37
N ILE A 140 4.89 -18.03 0.36
CA ILE A 140 5.46 -16.68 0.26
C ILE A 140 6.95 -16.69 0.67
N LYS A 141 7.31 -17.34 1.78
CA LYS A 141 8.70 -17.45 2.26
C LYS A 141 9.60 -18.16 1.25
N GLN A 142 9.11 -19.24 0.64
CA GLN A 142 9.82 -19.97 -0.40
C GLN A 142 10.01 -19.11 -1.67
N GLY A 143 8.96 -18.40 -2.09
CA GLY A 143 9.02 -17.43 -3.18
C GLY A 143 10.06 -16.34 -2.92
N VAL A 144 10.03 -15.70 -1.75
CA VAL A 144 11.02 -14.68 -1.33
C VAL A 144 12.44 -15.25 -1.37
N SER A 145 12.64 -16.45 -0.81
CA SER A 145 13.96 -17.11 -0.79
C SER A 145 14.50 -17.40 -2.19
N ILE A 146 13.63 -17.74 -3.15
CA ILE A 146 14.00 -17.89 -4.57
C ILE A 146 14.40 -16.55 -5.18
N LEU A 147 13.56 -15.52 -5.00
CA LEU A 147 13.80 -14.20 -5.58
C LEU A 147 15.10 -13.57 -5.06
N LYS A 148 15.46 -13.78 -3.79
CA LYS A 148 16.71 -13.29 -3.19
C LYS A 148 17.99 -13.84 -3.83
N LYS A 149 17.91 -14.91 -4.62
CA LYS A 149 19.05 -15.41 -5.41
C LYS A 149 19.38 -14.50 -6.60
N TYR A 150 18.44 -13.67 -7.04
CA TYR A 150 18.51 -12.92 -8.30
C TYR A 150 18.38 -11.40 -8.12
N PHE A 151 17.77 -10.93 -7.02
CA PHE A 151 17.46 -9.52 -6.78
C PHE A 151 18.10 -9.03 -5.48
N SER A 152 18.62 -7.81 -5.48
CA SER A 152 19.22 -7.15 -4.32
C SER A 152 18.18 -6.72 -3.29
N SER A 153 16.94 -6.48 -3.73
CA SER A 153 15.83 -6.10 -2.87
C SER A 153 14.56 -6.86 -3.24
N VAL A 154 13.96 -7.54 -2.27
CA VAL A 154 12.72 -8.30 -2.42
C VAL A 154 11.69 -7.76 -1.44
N SER A 155 10.55 -7.32 -1.97
CA SER A 155 9.38 -6.91 -1.18
C SER A 155 8.17 -7.80 -1.49
N VAL A 156 7.14 -7.70 -0.67
CA VAL A 156 5.86 -8.41 -0.89
C VAL A 156 4.67 -7.45 -0.84
N GLU A 157 3.66 -7.72 -1.66
CA GLU A 157 2.33 -7.10 -1.57
C GLU A 157 1.31 -8.24 -1.41
N VAL A 158 0.96 -8.52 -0.15
CA VAL A 158 0.13 -9.67 0.25
C VAL A 158 -0.94 -9.25 1.24
N MET A 159 -1.78 -10.19 1.66
CA MET A 159 -2.78 -9.97 2.70
C MET A 159 -2.11 -9.53 4.03
N PRO A 160 -2.83 -8.82 4.91
CA PRO A 160 -2.35 -8.60 6.27
C PRO A 160 -2.04 -9.93 6.97
N LEU A 161 -0.91 -9.98 7.65
CA LEU A 161 -0.44 -11.12 8.43
C LEU A 161 -0.45 -10.79 9.93
N GLU A 162 -0.24 -11.81 10.75
CA GLU A 162 0.03 -11.64 12.18
C GLU A 162 1.47 -11.19 12.45
N MET A 163 1.72 -10.65 13.65
CA MET A 163 3.03 -10.07 14.02
C MET A 163 4.18 -11.07 13.93
N GLU A 164 3.93 -12.31 14.32
CA GLU A 164 4.90 -13.40 14.27
C GLU A 164 5.27 -13.74 12.83
N GLU A 165 4.30 -13.72 11.91
CA GLU A 165 4.51 -14.01 10.49
C GLU A 165 5.35 -12.91 9.82
N TYR A 166 5.16 -11.65 10.20
CA TYR A 166 6.04 -10.55 9.76
C TYR A 166 7.47 -10.73 10.27
N ALA A 167 7.64 -11.19 11.51
CA ALA A 167 8.96 -11.47 12.07
C ALA A 167 9.67 -12.57 11.28
N GLU A 168 8.97 -13.65 10.92
CA GLU A 168 9.51 -14.72 10.09
C GLU A 168 9.94 -14.23 8.69
N LEU A 169 9.14 -13.36 8.06
CA LEU A 169 9.50 -12.77 6.77
C LEU A 169 10.73 -11.86 6.87
N LYS A 170 10.85 -11.10 7.96
CA LYS A 170 12.03 -10.28 8.23
C LYS A 170 13.28 -11.14 8.43
N GLU A 171 13.18 -12.28 9.13
CA GLU A 171 14.30 -13.18 9.38
C GLU A 171 14.88 -13.80 8.10
N ILE A 172 14.05 -14.09 7.10
CA ILE A 172 14.53 -14.54 5.77
C ILE A 172 15.05 -13.37 4.91
N GLY A 173 15.01 -12.16 5.45
CA GLY A 173 15.54 -10.92 4.88
C GLY A 173 14.68 -10.36 3.76
N LEU A 174 13.35 -10.36 3.96
CA LEU A 174 12.43 -9.50 3.20
C LEU A 174 12.75 -8.02 3.48
N ASP A 175 12.87 -7.22 2.43
CA ASP A 175 13.26 -5.81 2.54
C ASP A 175 12.08 -4.87 2.76
N GLY A 176 10.87 -5.28 2.35
CA GLY A 176 9.70 -4.42 2.41
C GLY A 176 8.39 -5.16 2.24
N MET A 177 7.34 -4.52 2.72
CA MET A 177 5.99 -4.99 2.53
C MET A 177 5.08 -3.81 2.20
N THR A 178 4.15 -4.04 1.29
CA THR A 178 3.09 -3.09 0.96
C THR A 178 1.73 -3.71 1.26
N ILE A 179 0.91 -2.99 2.02
CA ILE A 179 -0.50 -3.32 2.25
C ILE A 179 -1.29 -2.04 2.05
N TYR A 180 -2.28 -2.08 1.17
CA TYR A 180 -3.20 -0.96 0.99
C TYR A 180 -4.40 -1.12 1.92
N GLN A 181 -4.69 -0.07 2.69
CA GLN A 181 -5.96 0.06 3.41
C GLN A 181 -7.15 0.23 2.47
N GLU A 182 -6.90 0.58 1.21
CA GLU A 182 -7.86 0.82 0.12
C GLU A 182 -8.69 2.10 0.30
N THR A 183 -9.32 2.27 1.46
CA THR A 183 -10.05 3.48 1.84
C THR A 183 -10.07 3.58 3.35
N TYR A 184 -10.02 4.81 3.87
CA TYR A 184 -10.16 5.08 5.30
C TYR A 184 -11.60 5.40 5.71
N ASP A 185 -12.56 5.39 4.78
CA ASP A 185 -13.99 5.48 5.10
C ASP A 185 -14.56 4.08 5.31
N GLU A 186 -14.95 3.77 6.56
CA GLU A 186 -15.53 2.49 6.98
C GLU A 186 -16.76 2.07 6.16
N LYS A 187 -17.63 3.02 5.79
CA LYS A 187 -18.83 2.72 5.00
C LYS A 187 -18.45 2.38 3.56
N VAL A 188 -17.46 3.08 2.99
CA VAL A 188 -16.95 2.77 1.65
C VAL A 188 -16.24 1.43 1.69
N TYR A 189 -15.40 1.17 2.69
CA TYR A 189 -14.69 -0.08 2.88
C TYR A 189 -15.67 -1.26 2.90
N ASP A 190 -16.72 -1.16 3.71
CA ASP A 190 -17.78 -2.16 3.81
C ASP A 190 -18.50 -2.42 2.48
N ARG A 191 -18.74 -1.34 1.71
CA ARG A 191 -19.41 -1.40 0.40
C ARG A 191 -18.56 -2.02 -0.70
N VAL A 192 -17.24 -1.83 -0.66
CA VAL A 192 -16.34 -2.33 -1.71
C VAL A 192 -15.78 -3.71 -1.41
N HIS A 193 -15.76 -4.15 -0.16
CA HIS A 193 -15.38 -5.50 0.25
C HIS A 193 -16.64 -6.32 0.58
N LEU A 194 -17.14 -7.10 -0.39
CA LEU A 194 -18.45 -7.75 -0.24
C LEU A 194 -18.43 -9.02 0.62
N TYR A 195 -17.35 -9.80 0.53
CA TYR A 195 -17.15 -11.07 1.24
C TYR A 195 -15.67 -11.49 1.18
N GLY A 196 -15.33 -12.55 1.90
CA GLY A 196 -13.94 -13.02 2.07
C GLY A 196 -13.28 -12.41 3.31
N ASN A 197 -12.01 -12.73 3.52
CA ASN A 197 -11.27 -12.29 4.70
C ASN A 197 -11.29 -10.77 4.84
N LYS A 198 -10.99 -9.99 3.78
CA LYS A 198 -11.04 -8.52 3.82
C LYS A 198 -12.36 -7.93 4.37
N LYS A 199 -13.48 -8.65 4.23
CA LYS A 199 -14.77 -8.24 4.80
C LYS A 199 -14.92 -8.66 6.27
N ILE A 200 -14.40 -9.85 6.61
CA ILE A 200 -14.51 -10.44 7.95
C ILE A 200 -13.54 -9.76 8.92
N THR A 201 -12.31 -9.49 8.49
CA THR A 201 -11.34 -8.75 9.28
C THR A 201 -11.83 -7.31 9.40
N ASN A 202 -12.11 -6.91 10.64
CA ASN A 202 -12.68 -5.59 10.91
C ASN A 202 -11.72 -4.50 10.39
N PHE A 203 -12.24 -3.46 9.75
CA PHE A 203 -11.51 -2.26 9.35
C PHE A 203 -10.52 -1.75 10.41
N ALA A 204 -10.91 -1.77 11.68
CA ALA A 204 -10.07 -1.37 12.80
C ALA A 204 -8.87 -2.30 13.03
N TRP A 205 -9.01 -3.60 12.75
CA TRP A 205 -7.94 -4.58 12.86
C TRP A 205 -6.89 -4.34 11.77
N GLU A 206 -7.32 -4.11 10.52
CA GLU A 206 -6.37 -3.82 9.42
C GLU A 206 -5.54 -2.57 9.71
N LEU A 207 -6.20 -1.49 10.14
CA LEU A 207 -5.51 -0.26 10.52
C LEU A 207 -4.57 -0.42 11.71
N ARG A 208 -4.86 -1.33 12.63
CA ARG A 208 -4.03 -1.57 13.83
C ARG A 208 -2.85 -2.47 13.52
N ASN A 209 -2.99 -3.46 12.67
CA ASN A 209 -1.92 -4.40 12.36
C ASN A 209 -0.97 -3.88 11.28
N VAL A 210 -1.44 -3.01 10.37
CA VAL A 210 -0.57 -2.34 9.38
C VAL A 210 0.32 -1.27 10.02
N LEU A 211 -0.11 -0.67 11.14
CA LEU A 211 0.52 0.52 11.73
C LEU A 211 1.04 0.32 13.15
N GLN A 212 0.98 -0.90 13.68
CA GLN A 212 1.74 -1.24 14.87
C GLN A 212 3.21 -1.37 14.46
N LYS A 213 3.99 -0.35 14.79
CA LYS A 213 5.45 -0.42 14.77
C LYS A 213 5.85 -1.71 15.48
N PRO A 214 6.49 -2.69 14.82
CA PRO A 214 7.51 -3.43 15.53
C PRO A 214 8.52 -2.36 15.98
N ASP A 215 9.01 -2.41 17.21
CA ASP A 215 10.10 -1.55 17.64
C ASP A 215 11.27 -1.68 16.66
N LEU A 216 11.33 -0.77 15.68
CA LEU A 216 12.39 -0.58 14.70
C LEU A 216 13.32 0.55 15.16
N GLU A 217 13.28 0.89 16.45
CA GLU A 217 14.32 1.66 17.13
C GLU A 217 15.35 0.68 17.71
N GLN A 218 16.33 0.33 16.89
CA GLN A 218 17.69 0.02 17.33
C GLN A 218 18.67 0.82 16.49
#